data_AF-A0A8J2J8G6-F1
#
_entry.id   AF-A0A8J2J8G6-F1
#
_cell.length_a   1.000
_cell.length_b   1.000
_cell.length_c   1.000
_cell.angle_alpha   90.00
_cell.angle_beta   90.00
_cell.angle_gamma   90.00
#
_symmetry.space_group_name_H-M   'P 1'
#
loop_
_entity.id
_entity.type
_entity.pdbx_description
1 polymer ?
#
loop_
_entity_poly.entity_id
_entity_poly.type
_entity_poly.pdbx_seq_one_letter_code
_entity_poly.pdbx_strand_id
1 'polypeptide(L)' 'GGMSANDTLHGSHFIIEPVTGRVLESSLKFQLNVNLLKFEYEELLWDDVAIQDTVFPLFWVEK' A
#
# COMPACT_ATOMS: atom_id res chain seq x y z
N GLY A 1 9.39 -9.32 8.24
CA GLY A 1 9.47 -9.28 6.77
C GLY A 1 8.28 -10.04 6.19
N GLY A 2 7.58 -9.47 5.21
CA GLY A 2 6.38 -10.07 4.61
C GLY A 2 5.90 -9.40 3.31
N MET A 3 6.70 -8.47 2.76
CA MET A 3 6.38 -7.78 1.51
C MET A 3 7.12 -8.47 0.34
N SER A 4 6.42 -8.73 -0.75
CA SER A 4 7.00 -9.30 -1.98
C SER A 4 6.44 -8.56 -3.19
N ALA A 5 7.02 -7.41 -3.49
CA ALA A 5 6.63 -6.62 -4.65
C ALA A 5 6.96 -7.34 -5.96
N ASN A 6 6.07 -7.23 -6.94
CA ASN A 6 6.21 -7.83 -8.26
C ASN A 6 5.37 -7.04 -9.27
N ASP A 7 6.00 -6.57 -10.35
CA ASP A 7 5.34 -5.66 -11.31
C ASP A 7 4.18 -6.32 -12.05
N THR A 8 4.29 -7.59 -12.41
CA THR A 8 3.21 -8.33 -13.08
C THR A 8 1.98 -8.47 -12.19
N LEU A 9 2.19 -8.68 -10.88
CA LEU A 9 1.11 -8.90 -9.93
C LEU A 9 0.56 -7.60 -9.33
N HIS A 10 1.39 -6.58 -9.14
CA HIS A 10 1.04 -5.36 -8.38
C HIS A 10 1.04 -4.09 -9.23
N GLY A 11 1.48 -4.16 -10.49
CA GLY A 11 1.46 -3.04 -11.42
C GLY A 11 0.03 -2.65 -11.82
N SER A 12 -0.23 -1.34 -11.83
CA SER A 12 -1.43 -0.78 -12.45
C SER A 12 -1.16 -0.48 -13.92
N HIS A 13 -2.15 -0.71 -14.79
CA HIS A 13 -2.00 -0.44 -16.21
C HIS A 13 -3.31 0.04 -16.84
N PHE A 14 -3.16 0.70 -18.00
CA PHE A 14 -4.24 1.09 -18.88
C PHE A 14 -3.85 0.73 -20.31
N ILE A 15 -4.75 0.04 -21.01
CA ILE A 15 -4.65 -0.16 -22.45
C ILE A 15 -5.54 0.90 -23.09
N ILE A 16 -4.92 1.80 -23.85
CA ILE A 16 -5.57 2.98 -24.42
C ILE A 16 -5.52 2.88 -25.94
N GLU A 17 -6.67 3.09 -26.58
CA GLU A 17 -6.74 3.20 -28.03
C GLU A 17 -6.09 4.53 -28.47
N PRO A 18 -5.07 4.49 -29.34
CA PRO A 18 -4.19 5.64 -29.58
C PRO A 18 -4.85 6.81 -30.33
N VAL A 19 -5.88 6.57 -31.15
CA VAL A 19 -6.50 7.61 -31.99
C VAL A 19 -7.53 8.43 -31.22
N THR A 20 -8.36 7.77 -30.43
CA THR A 20 -9.49 8.36 -29.68
C THR A 20 -9.16 8.60 -28.20
N GLY A 21 -8.09 7.99 -27.69
CA GLY A 21 -7.72 8.04 -26.28
C GLY A 21 -8.66 7.22 -25.38
N ARG A 22 -9.53 6.38 -25.96
CA ARG A 22 -10.47 5.57 -25.20
C ARG A 22 -9.76 4.46 -24.44
N VAL A 23 -10.09 4.30 -23.17
CA VAL A 23 -9.63 3.16 -22.36
C VAL A 23 -10.32 1.88 -22.86
N LEU A 24 -9.52 0.92 -23.29
CA LEU A 24 -9.95 -0.41 -23.72
C LEU A 24 -9.95 -1.39 -22.55
N GLU A 25 -8.92 -1.33 -21.72
CA GLU A 25 -8.74 -2.17 -20.53
C GLU A 25 -8.02 -1.35 -19.45
N SER A 26 -8.34 -1.62 -18.19
CA SER A 26 -7.63 -1.02 -17.05
C SER A 26 -7.58 -2.01 -15.90
N SER A 27 -6.45 -2.03 -15.20
CA SER A 27 -6.31 -2.63 -13.88
C SER A 27 -5.66 -1.60 -12.97
N LEU A 28 -6.40 -1.16 -11.94
CA LEU A 28 -5.93 -0.22 -10.94
C LEU A 28 -5.71 -0.95 -9.62
N LYS A 29 -4.46 -1.00 -9.18
CA LYS A 29 -4.04 -1.66 -7.94
C LYS A 29 -3.50 -0.63 -6.95
N PHE A 30 -4.01 -0.66 -5.73
CA PHE A 30 -3.55 0.25 -4.67
C PHE A 30 -3.58 -0.42 -3.31
N GLN A 31 -2.73 0.07 -2.41
CA GLN A 31 -2.57 -0.44 -1.05
C GLN A 31 -2.95 0.63 -0.04
N LEU A 32 -3.78 0.25 0.94
CA LEU A 32 -4.04 1.06 2.11
C LEU A 32 -2.97 0.78 3.17
N ASN A 33 -2.39 1.84 3.70
CA ASN A 33 -1.37 1.77 4.75
C ASN A 33 -1.75 2.67 5.92
N VAL A 34 -1.26 2.33 7.11
CA VAL A 34 -1.30 3.19 8.30
C VAL A 34 0.11 3.62 8.64
N ASN A 35 0.28 4.92 8.89
CA ASN A 35 1.52 5.44 9.41
C ASN A 35 1.55 5.23 10.93
N LEU A 36 2.45 4.37 11.40
CA LEU A 36 2.68 4.14 12.82
C LEU A 36 3.84 5.05 13.23
N LEU A 37 3.56 5.94 14.18
CA LEU A 37 4.56 6.82 14.78
C LEU A 37 4.73 6.44 16.24
N LYS A 38 5.98 6.35 16.68
CA LYS A 38 6.32 6.17 18.08
C LYS A 38 5.98 7.46 18.82
N PHE A 39 5.11 7.36 19.81
CA PHE A 39 4.83 8.46 20.73
C PHE A 39 5.67 8.30 22.00
N GLU A 40 6.51 9.29 22.29
CA GLU A 40 7.27 9.37 23.54
C GLU A 40 6.39 9.98 24.65
N TYR A 41 5.43 9.20 25.15
CA TYR A 41 4.75 9.50 26.42
C TYR A 41 5.04 8.36 27.38
N GLU A 42 5.68 8.68 28.50
CA GLU A 42 6.30 7.76 29.48
C GLU A 42 5.32 6.85 30.26
N GLU A 43 4.04 6.75 29.89
CA GLU A 43 3.04 5.99 30.68
C GLU A 43 2.01 5.21 29.83
N LEU A 44 2.35 4.77 28.62
CA LEU A 44 1.48 3.87 27.86
C LEU A 44 1.90 2.40 28.06
N LEU A 45 1.02 1.67 28.75
CA LEU A 45 0.91 0.25 29.18
C LEU A 45 1.45 -0.88 28.26
N TRP A 46 2.38 -0.62 27.35
CA TRP A 46 2.86 -1.54 26.32
C TRP A 46 4.39 -1.64 26.35
N ASP A 47 4.98 -1.79 27.54
CA ASP A 47 6.43 -1.87 27.76
C ASP A 47 7.14 -2.91 26.87
N ASP A 48 6.41 -3.90 26.34
CA ASP A 48 6.94 -4.95 25.48
C ASP A 48 6.69 -4.77 23.96
N VAL A 49 5.95 -3.74 23.54
CA VAL A 49 5.67 -3.49 22.11
C VAL A 49 6.48 -2.29 21.63
N ALA A 50 7.70 -2.56 21.20
CA ALA A 50 8.53 -1.57 20.50
C ALA A 50 7.92 -1.22 19.14
N ILE A 51 6.97 -0.27 19.12
CA ILE A 51 6.46 0.32 17.89
C ILE A 51 7.57 1.22 17.32
N GLN A 52 8.12 0.82 16.18
CA GLN A 52 9.02 1.66 15.39
C GLN A 52 8.20 2.53 14.44
N ASP A 53 8.73 3.72 14.13
CA ASP A 53 8.20 4.55 13.05
C ASP A 53 8.20 3.75 11.75
N THR A 54 7.01 3.49 11.21
CA THR A 54 6.87 2.63 10.03
C THR A 54 5.56 2.85 9.30
N VAL A 55 5.52 2.44 8.03
CA VAL A 55 4.31 2.37 7.22
C VAL A 55 3.83 0.92 7.24
N PHE A 56 2.74 0.66 7.94
CA PHE A 56 2.18 -0.67 8.08
C PHE A 56 1.12 -0.93 7.00
N PRO A 57 1.28 -1.98 6.17
CA PRO A 57 0.31 -2.34 5.16
C PRO A 57 -0.92 -2.99 5.81
N LEU A 58 -2.12 -2.50 5.48
CA LEU A 58 -3.37 -3.13 5.94
C LEU A 58 -3.88 -4.15 4.92
N PHE A 59 -4.16 -3.68 3.71
CA PHE A 59 -4.63 -4.51 2.60
C PHE A 59 -4.37 -3.77 1.28
N TRP A 60 -4.46 -4.52 0.18
CA TRP A 60 -4.47 -3.97 -1.16
C TRP A 60 -5.70 -4.48 -1.91
N VAL A 61 -6.09 -3.75 -2.95
CA VAL A 61 -7.24 -4.10 -3.79
C VAL A 61 -6.89 -3.87 -5.27
N GLU A 62 -7.63 -4.56 -6.13
CA GLU A 62 -7.61 -4.40 -7.58
C GLU A 62 -9.00 -3.99 -8.07
N LYS A 63 -9.05 -3.04 -8.99
CA LYS A 63 -10.27 -2.57 -9.66
C LYS A 63 -10.09 -2.54 -11.17
#